data_AF-A0A3D0RRR4-F1
#
_entry.id   AF-A0A3D0RRR4-F1
#
_cell.length_a   1.000
_cell.length_b   1.000
_cell.length_c   1.000
_cell.angle_alpha   90.00
_cell.angle_beta   90.00
_cell.angle_gamma   90.00
#
_symmetry.space_group_name_H-M   'P 1'
#
loop_
_entity.id
_entity.type
_entity.pdbx_description
1 polymer ?
#
loop_
_entity_poly.entity_id
_entity_poly.type
_entity_poly.pdbx_seq_one_letter_code
_entity_poly.pdbx_strand_id
1 'polypeptide(L)'
;HGIDGCALHDPLTLATIIAPELLIFENYYVGVDFSGGISNGHTFADLMNVSKKPANMQVAMNVRGRDFIDLFIERMKDLCQNISS
;
A
#
# COMPACT_ATOMS: atom_id res chain seq x y z
N HIS A 1 -19.25 -3.04 -9.97
CA HIS A 1 -18.72 -1.78 -10.55
C HIS A 1 -17.21 -1.95 -10.64
N GLY A 2 -16.66 -1.87 -11.85
CA GLY A 2 -15.21 -1.99 -12.08
C GLY A 2 -14.56 -0.61 -12.00
N ILE A 3 -13.29 -0.59 -11.64
CA ILE A 3 -12.44 0.60 -11.77
C ILE A 3 -12.07 0.68 -13.25
N ASP A 4 -12.25 1.85 -13.87
CA ASP A 4 -11.82 2.08 -15.26
C ASP A 4 -10.29 2.32 -15.25
N GLY A 5 -9.52 1.24 -15.09
CA GLY A 5 -8.07 1.27 -14.91
C GLY A 5 -7.51 0.01 -14.25
N CYS A 6 -6.18 -0.04 -14.10
CA CYS A 6 -5.46 -1.11 -13.41
C CYS A 6 -4.92 -0.59 -12.07
N ALA A 7 -5.09 -1.36 -11.00
CA ALA A 7 -4.51 -1.05 -9.70
C ALA A 7 -3.06 -1.55 -9.63
N LEU A 8 -2.12 -0.65 -9.32
CA LEU A 8 -0.69 -0.94 -9.25
C LEU A 8 -0.24 -1.18 -7.80
N HIS A 9 -0.68 -2.28 -7.20
CA HIS A 9 -0.40 -2.60 -5.79
C HIS A 9 1.10 -2.89 -5.53
N ASP A 10 1.69 -3.82 -6.28
CA ASP A 10 3.07 -4.25 -6.05
C ASP A 10 4.11 -3.16 -6.38
N PRO A 11 3.97 -2.40 -7.49
CA PRO A 11 4.88 -1.28 -7.74
C PRO A 11 4.79 -0.19 -6.66
N LEU A 12 3.60 0.06 -6.09
CA LEU A 12 3.45 0.98 -4.97
C LEU A 12 4.15 0.47 -3.71
N THR A 13 4.14 -0.85 -3.48
CA THR A 13 4.91 -1.47 -2.39
C THR A 13 6.40 -1.17 -2.53
N LEU A 14 6.98 -1.26 -3.72
CA LEU A 14 8.39 -0.90 -3.94
C LEU A 14 8.63 0.61 -3.76
N ALA A 15 7.67 1.45 -4.20
CA ALA A 15 7.75 2.89 -4.04
C ALA A 15 7.89 3.33 -2.57
N THR A 16 7.41 2.53 -1.61
CA THR A 16 7.59 2.77 -0.17
C THR A 16 9.06 2.93 0.23
N ILE A 17 9.98 2.30 -0.50
CA ILE A 17 11.42 2.30 -0.20
C ILE A 17 12.11 3.49 -0.88
N ILE A 18 11.76 3.76 -2.14
CA ILE A 18 12.47 4.73 -2.99
C ILE A 18 11.89 6.14 -2.94
N ALA A 19 10.62 6.27 -2.56
CA ALA A 19 9.87 7.52 -2.45
C ALA A 19 8.83 7.42 -1.31
N PRO A 20 9.28 7.21 -0.06
CA PRO A 20 8.39 6.99 1.10
C PRO A 20 7.37 8.12 1.32
N GLU A 21 7.70 9.35 0.92
CA GLU A 21 6.84 10.53 1.01
C GLU A 21 5.59 10.47 0.13
N LEU A 22 5.49 9.49 -0.77
CA LEU A 22 4.29 9.24 -1.55
C LEU A 22 3.15 8.66 -0.70
N LEU A 23 3.46 8.08 0.46
CA LEU A 23 2.49 7.41 1.32
C LEU A 23 2.32 8.14 2.65
N ILE A 24 1.06 8.22 3.10
CA ILE A 24 0.74 8.71 4.43
C ILE A 24 0.46 7.50 5.30
N PHE A 25 1.31 7.29 6.30
CA PHE A 25 1.22 6.17 7.23
C PHE A 25 0.65 6.59 8.57
N GLU A 26 -0.13 5.69 9.16
CA GLU A 26 -0.62 5.81 10.53
C GLU A 26 -0.29 4.54 11.33
N ASN A 27 -0.02 4.68 12.63
CA ASN A 27 0.36 3.57 13.49
C ASN A 27 -0.89 2.92 14.10
N TYR A 28 -1.11 1.65 13.81
CA TYR A 28 -2.24 0.89 14.36
C TYR A 28 -1.79 -0.44 14.96
N TYR A 29 -2.61 -0.95 15.88
CA TYR A 29 -2.61 -2.39 16.13
C TYR A 29 -3.34 -3.07 14.97
N VAL A 30 -2.64 -3.95 14.28
CA VAL A 30 -3.12 -4.73 13.15
C VAL A 30 -3.15 -6.21 13.52
N GLY A 31 -4.24 -6.88 13.18
CA GLY A 31 -4.41 -8.32 13.36
C GLY A 31 -4.96 -8.99 12.11
N VAL A 32 -4.89 -10.31 12.09
CA VAL A 32 -5.56 -11.15 11.09
C VAL A 32 -6.62 -11.96 11.82
N ASP A 33 -7.84 -11.98 11.30
CA ASP A 33 -8.86 -12.90 11.78
C ASP A 33 -8.57 -14.31 11.25
N PHE A 34 -8.41 -15.26 12.16
CA PHE A 34 -8.23 -16.69 11.84
C PHE A 34 -9.26 -17.56 12.59
N SER A 35 -10.40 -16.99 12.95
CA SER A 35 -11.48 -17.66 13.70
C SER A 35 -12.22 -18.74 12.90
N GLY A 36 -12.03 -18.81 11.58
CA GLY A 36 -12.79 -19.70 10.69
C GLY A 36 -14.20 -19.19 10.33
N GLY A 37 -14.58 -17.98 10.76
CA GLY A 37 -15.84 -17.34 10.43
C GLY A 37 -15.84 -16.61 9.08
N ILE A 38 -16.85 -15.75 8.86
CA ILE A 38 -17.05 -15.00 7.59
C ILE A 38 -15.86 -14.06 7.28
N SER A 39 -15.17 -13.56 8.31
CA SER A 39 -14.01 -12.67 8.19
C SER A 39 -12.66 -13.39 8.24
N ASN A 40 -12.64 -14.72 8.19
CA ASN A 40 -11.40 -15.49 8.21
C ASN A 40 -10.43 -15.08 7.07
N GLY A 41 -9.17 -14.79 7.42
CA GLY A 41 -8.15 -14.24 6.53
C GLY A 41 -8.15 -12.71 6.42
N HIS A 42 -9.12 -12.01 7.04
CA HIS A 42 -9.19 -10.56 6.99
C HIS A 42 -8.10 -9.91 7.86
N THR A 43 -7.32 -9.01 7.26
CA THR A 43 -6.40 -8.13 7.99
C THR A 43 -7.17 -6.89 8.43
N PHE A 44 -7.23 -6.62 9.74
CA PHE A 44 -7.93 -5.47 10.31
C PHE A 44 -6.96 -4.54 11.04
N ALA A 45 -7.22 -3.24 10.99
CA ALA A 45 -6.56 -2.23 11.81
C ALA A 45 -7.53 -1.71 12.88
N ASP A 46 -7.08 -1.59 14.13
CA ASP A 46 -7.89 -1.07 15.24
C ASP A 46 -7.95 0.47 15.22
N LEU A 47 -8.64 1.03 14.22
CA LEU A 47 -8.72 2.49 13.98
C LEU A 47 -9.32 3.26 15.16
N MET A 48 -10.28 2.63 15.87
CA MET A 48 -10.98 3.23 17.00
C MET A 48 -10.28 2.96 18.35
N ASN A 49 -9.13 2.27 18.33
CA ASN A 49 -8.36 1.89 19.51
C ASN A 49 -9.24 1.22 20.59
N VAL A 50 -10.08 0.27 20.18
CA VAL A 50 -11.00 -0.47 21.06
C VAL A 50 -10.24 -1.54 21.85
N SER A 51 -9.25 -2.18 21.22
CA SER A 51 -8.47 -3.26 21.85
C SER A 51 -7.46 -2.76 22.89
N LYS A 52 -7.11 -1.47 22.86
CA LYS A 52 -6.09 -0.83 23.71
C LYS A 52 -4.70 -1.47 23.61
N LYS A 53 -4.45 -2.24 22.56
CA LYS A 53 -3.14 -2.82 22.29
C LYS A 53 -2.19 -1.77 21.69
N PRO A 54 -0.88 -1.85 21.97
CA PRO A 54 0.08 -0.97 21.33
C PRO A 54 0.11 -1.22 19.82
N ALA A 55 0.38 -0.16 19.05
CA ALA A 55 0.55 -0.28 17.61
C ALA A 55 1.71 -1.24 17.28
N ASN A 56 1.51 -2.07 16.26
CA ASN A 56 2.50 -3.04 15.78
C ASN A 56 2.85 -2.86 14.29
N MET A 57 2.17 -1.96 13.58
CA MET A 57 2.34 -1.75 12.16
C MET A 57 2.02 -0.30 11.76
N GLN A 58 2.77 0.21 10.77
CA GLN A 58 2.41 1.41 10.01
C GLN A 58 1.52 1.00 8.84
N VAL A 59 0.29 1.49 8.81
CA VAL A 59 -0.69 1.22 7.75
C VAL A 59 -0.70 2.40 6.78
N ALA A 60 -0.55 2.13 5.49
CA ALA A 60 -0.67 3.15 4.44
C ALA A 60 -2.14 3.56 4.30
N MET A 61 -2.48 4.75 4.80
CA MET A 61 -3.85 5.27 4.81
C MET A 61 -4.17 6.11 3.58
N ASN A 62 -3.14 6.66 2.93
CA ASN A 62 -3.31 7.46 1.73
C ASN A 62 -2.06 7.42 0.83
N VAL A 63 -2.24 7.80 -0.43
CA VAL A 63 -1.17 7.86 -1.45
C VAL A 63 -1.28 9.12 -2.30
N ARG A 64 -0.14 9.75 -2.60
CA ARG A 64 0.01 10.79 -3.64
C ARG A 64 -0.04 10.14 -5.02
N GLY A 65 -1.24 9.69 -5.41
CA GLY A 65 -1.43 8.77 -6.54
C GLY A 65 -0.92 9.29 -7.89
N ARG A 66 -1.06 10.60 -8.18
CA ARG A 66 -0.54 11.18 -9.43
C ARG A 66 0.98 11.13 -9.49
N ASP A 67 1.61 11.59 -8.42
CA ASP A 67 3.07 11.62 -8.29
C ASP A 67 3.67 10.20 -8.35
N PHE A 68 2.97 9.22 -7.80
CA PHE A 68 3.34 7.81 -7.95
C PHE A 68 3.27 7.33 -9.41
N ILE A 69 2.22 7.67 -10.15
CA ILE A 69 2.08 7.29 -11.56
C ILE A 69 3.20 7.94 -12.39
N ASP A 70 3.51 9.21 -12.16
CA ASP A 70 4.59 9.92 -12.85
C ASP A 70 5.94 9.23 -12.60
N LEU A 71 6.25 8.93 -11.33
CA LEU A 71 7.45 8.18 -10.96
C LEU A 71 7.49 6.79 -11.63
N PHE A 72 6.37 6.06 -11.61
CA PHE A 72 6.31 4.71 -12.19
C PHE A 72 6.59 4.74 -13.70
N ILE A 73 5.97 5.68 -14.44
CA ILE A 73 6.16 5.81 -15.88
C ILE A 73 7.60 6.24 -16.23
N GLU A 74 8.20 7.15 -15.46
CA GLU A 74 9.60 7.53 -15.61
C GLU A 74 10.53 6.30 -15.50
N ARG A 75 10.37 5.50 -14.43
CA ARG A 75 11.20 4.29 -14.24
C ARG A 75 11.01 3.25 -15.33
N MET A 76 9.78 3.06 -15.80
CA MET A 76 9.50 2.12 -16.89
C MET A 76 10.12 2.59 -18.21
N LYS A 77 10.07 3.89 -18.51
CA LYS A 77 10.70 4.47 -19.70
C LYS A 77 12.21 4.26 -19.68
N ASP A 78 12.86 4.56 -18.56
CA ASP A 78 14.30 4.39 -18.41
C ASP A 78 14.72 2.92 -18.57
N LEU A 79 13.98 1.99 -17.95
CA LEU A 79 14.23 0.56 -18.09
C LEU A 79 14.13 0.11 -19.56
N CYS A 80 13.07 0.52 -20.27
CA CYS A 80 12.88 0.16 -21.68
C CYS A 80 14.01 0.69 -22.57
N GLN A 81 14.49 1.91 -22.34
CA GLN A 81 15.60 2.50 -23.10
C GLN A 81 16.92 1.76 -22.86
N ASN A 82 17.19 1.39 -21.60
CA ASN A 82 18.40 0.66 -21.22
C ASN A 82 18.41 -0.79 -21.72
N ILE A 83 17.25 -1.44 -21.87
CA ILE A 83 17.15 -2.80 -22.44
C ILE A 83 17.25 -2.78 -23.97
N SER A 84 16.85 -1.68 -24.61
CA SER A 84 16.88 -1.55 -26.08
C SER A 84 18.22 -1.07 -26.65
N SER A 85 19.19 -0.78 -25.76
CA SER A 85 20.56 -0.35 -26.08
C SER A 85 21.54 -1.51 -25.92
#